data_AF-A0A0C2SCJ8-F1
#
_entry.id   AF-A0A0C2SCJ8-F1
#
_cell.length_a   1.000
_cell.length_b   1.000
_cell.length_c   1.000
_cell.angle_alpha   90.00
_cell.angle_beta   90.00
_cell.angle_gamma   90.00
#
_symmetry.space_group_name_H-M   'P 1'
#
loop_
_entity.id
_entity.type
_entity.pdbx_description
1 polymer ?
#
loop_
_entity_poly.entity_id
_entity_poly.type
_entity_poly.pdbx_seq_one_letter_code
_entity_poly.pdbx_strand_id
1 'polypeptide(L)'
;MKRIVALLCGCLLLTGCTFGDPDYYTLFIFQGEGDSWRAELEYVADHEGDHPQDQLLMTYIGEETEGEAEISIVDTDIREHINFQPHAETVQVLESSKLKELIIAKTDQDDRITEEIELIVIWGGNEETIALSYHTTVKEDEGITWFDGLFD
;
A
#
# COMPACT_ATOMS: atom_id res chain seq x y z
N MET A 1 -11.17 -4.75 -71.57
CA MET A 1 -10.26 -5.51 -70.66
C MET A 1 -8.96 -4.74 -70.48
N LYS A 2 -8.84 -3.98 -69.38
CA LYS A 2 -7.59 -3.45 -68.83
C LYS A 2 -7.77 -3.33 -67.32
N ARG A 3 -6.71 -3.76 -66.62
CA ARG A 3 -6.60 -4.02 -65.19
C ARG A 3 -6.63 -2.71 -64.40
N ILE A 4 -7.39 -2.67 -63.31
CA ILE A 4 -7.06 -1.84 -62.13
C ILE A 4 -7.27 -2.73 -60.90
N VAL A 5 -6.25 -3.55 -60.67
CA VAL A 5 -5.86 -3.97 -59.32
C VAL A 5 -5.17 -2.76 -58.73
N ALA A 6 -5.75 -2.16 -57.69
CA ALA A 6 -5.10 -1.37 -56.64
C ALA A 6 -6.13 -0.44 -55.99
N LEU A 7 -6.61 -0.81 -54.79
CA LEU A 7 -6.61 0.06 -53.61
C LEU A 7 -7.24 -0.71 -52.43
N LEU A 8 -6.57 -1.80 -52.07
CA LEU A 8 -6.47 -2.25 -50.68
C LEU A 8 -5.37 -1.39 -50.05
N CYS A 9 -5.73 -0.20 -49.55
CA CYS A 9 -4.84 0.57 -48.70
C CYS A 9 -5.62 1.11 -47.49
N GLY A 10 -5.46 0.40 -46.38
CA GLY A 10 -5.15 1.04 -45.10
C GLY A 10 -6.25 1.86 -44.43
N CYS A 11 -7.29 1.20 -43.96
CA CYS A 11 -8.02 1.66 -42.76
C CYS A 11 -7.85 0.63 -41.64
N LEU A 12 -6.59 0.26 -41.37
CA LEU A 12 -6.21 -0.49 -40.18
C LEU A 12 -5.43 0.48 -39.29
N LEU A 13 -5.87 0.56 -38.03
CA LEU A 13 -5.13 1.06 -36.88
C LEU A 13 -5.07 2.59 -36.69
N LEU A 14 -6.21 3.17 -36.32
CA LEU A 14 -6.24 4.27 -35.34
C LEU A 14 -7.28 3.97 -34.25
N THR A 15 -7.35 2.72 -33.78
CA THR A 15 -7.61 2.52 -32.36
C THR A 15 -6.28 2.80 -31.68
N GLY A 16 -5.99 4.09 -31.46
CA GLY A 16 -5.13 4.41 -30.34
C GLY A 16 -5.86 3.87 -29.13
N CYS A 17 -5.49 2.66 -28.70
CA CYS A 17 -5.43 2.43 -27.28
C CYS A 17 -4.48 3.53 -26.81
N THR A 18 -5.02 4.61 -26.28
CA THR A 18 -4.36 5.23 -25.15
C THR A 18 -4.32 4.10 -24.13
N PHE A 19 -3.29 3.25 -24.22
CA PHE A 19 -2.65 2.76 -23.01
C PHE A 19 -2.51 4.05 -22.19
N GLY A 20 -3.37 4.19 -21.17
CA GLY A 20 -3.20 5.28 -20.23
C GLY A 20 -1.73 5.25 -19.85
N ASP A 21 -1.09 6.41 -19.89
CA ASP A 21 0.24 6.53 -19.30
C ASP A 21 0.16 5.83 -17.93
N PRO A 22 1.14 4.96 -17.58
CA PRO A 22 1.11 4.31 -16.28
C PRO A 22 0.99 5.42 -15.24
N ASP A 23 -0.11 5.38 -14.49
CA ASP A 23 -0.42 6.41 -13.51
C ASP A 23 0.71 6.40 -12.48
N TYR A 24 1.54 7.44 -12.49
CA TYR A 24 2.65 7.59 -11.57
C TYR A 24 2.06 7.92 -10.20
N TYR A 25 2.08 6.96 -9.27
CA TYR A 25 1.68 7.17 -7.89
C TYR A 25 2.87 7.03 -6.95
N THR A 26 2.85 7.77 -5.85
CA THR A 26 3.87 7.66 -4.80
C THR A 26 3.35 6.74 -3.71
N LEU A 27 4.01 5.61 -3.48
CA LEU A 27 3.64 4.67 -2.43
C LEU A 27 4.51 4.88 -1.18
N PHE A 28 3.85 5.18 -0.08
CA PHE A 28 4.43 5.26 1.25
C PHE A 28 4.16 3.94 1.98
N ILE A 29 5.21 3.25 2.39
CA ILE A 29 5.10 1.99 3.13
C ILE A 29 5.60 2.23 4.55
N PHE A 30 4.88 1.75 5.55
CA PHE A 30 5.33 1.76 6.94
C PHE A 30 5.27 0.35 7.47
N GLN A 31 6.37 -0.15 8.03
CA GLN A 31 6.48 -1.53 8.49
C GLN A 31 6.92 -1.58 9.95
N GLY A 32 6.39 -2.54 10.67
CA GLY A 32 6.78 -2.82 12.05
C GLY A 32 6.49 -4.26 12.44
N GLU A 33 7.22 -4.73 13.43
CA GLU A 33 7.05 -6.04 14.03
C GLU A 33 7.10 -5.87 15.55
N GLY A 34 6.06 -6.36 16.23
CA GLY A 34 6.03 -6.48 17.67
C GLY A 34 6.23 -7.94 18.10
N ASP A 35 5.74 -8.28 19.28
CA ASP A 35 5.93 -9.61 19.87
C ASP A 35 5.03 -10.67 19.20
N SER A 36 3.79 -10.31 18.85
CA SER A 36 2.79 -11.25 18.31
C SER A 36 2.30 -10.87 16.92
N TRP A 37 2.68 -9.70 16.41
CA TRP A 37 2.15 -9.15 15.17
C TRP A 37 3.23 -8.53 14.30
N ARG A 38 3.11 -8.74 12.98
CA ARG A 38 3.77 -7.94 11.97
C ARG A 38 2.72 -7.12 11.22
N ALA A 39 3.05 -5.86 10.94
CA ALA A 39 2.15 -4.92 10.29
C ALA A 39 2.85 -4.15 9.18
N GLU A 40 2.12 -3.91 8.09
CA GLU A 40 2.53 -3.05 6.98
C GLU A 40 1.37 -2.13 6.59
N LEU A 41 1.59 -0.82 6.66
CA LEU A 41 0.64 0.21 6.23
C LEU A 41 1.09 0.78 4.90
N GLU A 42 0.24 0.69 3.90
CA GLU A 42 0.45 1.23 2.56
C GLU A 42 -0.45 2.45 2.33
N TYR A 43 0.16 3.57 1.97
CA TYR A 43 -0.53 4.81 1.62
C TYR A 43 -0.10 5.31 0.25
N VAL A 44 -1.06 5.58 -0.63
CA VAL A 44 -0.81 6.11 -1.97
C VAL A 44 -1.01 7.63 -1.98
N ALA A 45 0.07 8.39 -2.14
CA ALA A 45 -0.01 9.83 -2.36
C ALA A 45 -0.11 10.17 -3.84
N ASP A 46 -0.91 11.20 -4.10
CA ASP A 46 -1.34 11.72 -5.40
C ASP A 46 -2.22 10.75 -6.20
N HIS A 47 -3.40 11.25 -6.55
CA HIS A 47 -4.47 10.49 -7.21
C HIS A 47 -4.70 11.07 -8.60
N GLU A 48 -3.96 10.61 -9.60
CA GLU A 48 -4.39 10.69 -11.00
C GLU A 48 -4.45 9.27 -11.54
N GLY A 49 -5.63 8.90 -12.08
CA GLY A 49 -5.88 7.60 -12.70
C GLY A 49 -6.13 6.42 -11.73
N ASP A 50 -5.85 5.19 -12.18
CA ASP A 50 -6.14 3.94 -11.48
C ASP A 50 -4.98 3.54 -10.57
N HIS A 51 -5.23 3.45 -9.26
CA HIS A 51 -4.19 3.18 -8.27
C HIS A 51 -4.71 2.21 -7.19
N PRO A 52 -3.81 1.47 -6.51
CA PRO A 52 -4.19 0.60 -5.40
C PRO A 52 -4.86 1.39 -4.26
N GLN A 53 -5.66 0.69 -3.45
CA GLN A 53 -6.29 1.26 -2.27
C GLN A 53 -5.29 1.33 -1.12
N ASP A 54 -5.47 2.30 -0.23
CA ASP A 54 -4.73 2.35 1.02
C ASP A 54 -5.13 1.15 1.90
N GLN A 55 -4.15 0.46 2.46
CA GLN A 55 -4.37 -0.80 3.14
C GLN A 55 -3.42 -1.02 4.30
N LEU A 56 -3.89 -1.79 5.28
CA LEU A 56 -3.07 -2.33 6.36
C LEU A 56 -3.04 -3.84 6.23
N LEU A 57 -1.84 -4.39 6.10
CA LEU A 57 -1.56 -5.81 6.08
C LEU A 57 -1.10 -6.23 7.47
N MET A 58 -1.78 -7.21 8.05
CA MET A 58 -1.55 -7.71 9.40
C MET A 58 -1.26 -9.20 9.37
N THR A 59 -0.17 -9.64 9.99
CA THR A 59 0.14 -11.06 10.16
C THR A 59 0.33 -11.37 11.64
N TYR A 60 -0.50 -12.26 12.18
CA TYR A 60 -0.30 -12.80 13.52
C TYR A 60 0.81 -13.85 13.50
N ILE A 61 1.83 -13.67 14.34
CA ILE A 61 3.00 -14.57 14.45
C ILE A 61 3.08 -15.34 15.76
N GLY A 62 2.06 -15.20 16.62
CA GLY A 62 1.95 -15.95 17.88
C GLY A 62 1.43 -17.39 17.72
N GLU A 63 1.15 -18.04 18.86
CA GLU A 63 0.77 -19.46 18.93
C GLU A 63 -0.74 -19.73 18.83
N GLU A 64 -1.59 -18.70 18.93
CA GLU A 64 -3.05 -18.85 18.84
C GLU A 64 -3.52 -19.31 17.45
N THR A 65 -4.59 -20.10 17.40
CA THR A 65 -5.04 -20.79 16.18
C THR A 65 -5.89 -19.97 15.22
N GLU A 66 -6.70 -19.05 15.71
CA GLU A 66 -7.49 -18.06 14.95
C GLU A 66 -8.26 -17.21 15.95
N GLY A 67 -8.61 -15.99 15.57
CA GLY A 67 -9.33 -15.09 16.45
C GLY A 67 -9.75 -13.78 15.80
N GLU A 68 -10.27 -12.90 16.64
CA GLU A 68 -10.64 -11.54 16.29
C GLU A 68 -9.70 -10.57 17.01
N ALA A 69 -9.29 -9.52 16.31
CA ALA A 69 -8.52 -8.42 16.87
C ALA A 69 -9.17 -7.08 16.53
N GLU A 70 -9.16 -6.16 17.49
CA GLU A 70 -9.43 -4.75 17.23
C GLU A 70 -8.09 -4.05 16.97
N ILE A 71 -8.02 -3.29 15.89
CA ILE A 71 -6.85 -2.48 15.56
C ILE A 71 -7.20 -0.99 15.66
N SER A 72 -6.23 -0.17 16.07
CA SER A 72 -6.37 1.27 16.05
C SER A 72 -5.03 1.96 15.75
N ILE A 73 -5.07 2.98 14.90
CA ILE A 73 -3.88 3.78 14.58
C ILE A 73 -3.88 5.01 15.48
N VAL A 74 -2.80 5.20 16.25
CA VAL A 74 -2.65 6.33 17.18
C VAL A 74 -2.72 7.67 16.42
N ASP A 75 -3.25 8.70 17.08
CA ASP A 75 -3.51 10.03 16.52
C ASP A 75 -4.52 10.07 15.35
N THR A 76 -5.28 8.99 15.15
CA THR A 76 -6.40 8.92 14.20
C THR A 76 -7.68 8.39 14.88
N ASP A 77 -8.80 8.45 14.18
CA ASP A 77 -10.04 7.76 14.55
C ASP A 77 -10.23 6.43 13.79
N ILE A 78 -9.19 5.94 13.10
CA ILE A 78 -9.21 4.65 12.40
C ILE A 78 -9.26 3.54 13.45
N ARG A 79 -10.33 2.73 13.37
CA ARG A 79 -10.52 1.53 14.19
C ARG A 79 -11.19 0.46 13.36
N GLU A 80 -10.55 -0.69 13.24
CA GLU A 80 -11.07 -1.79 12.44
C GLU A 80 -11.10 -3.07 13.27
N HIS A 81 -11.98 -3.98 12.87
CA HIS A 81 -12.05 -5.33 13.44
C HIS A 81 -11.60 -6.31 12.37
N ILE A 82 -10.59 -7.11 12.69
CA ILE A 82 -10.04 -8.09 11.76
C ILE A 82 -10.21 -9.50 12.32
N ASN A 83 -10.46 -10.46 11.43
CA ASN A 83 -10.27 -11.87 11.74
C ASN A 83 -8.84 -12.25 11.35
N PHE A 84 -8.17 -13.02 12.19
CA PHE A 84 -6.80 -13.47 11.91
C PHE A 84 -6.68 -14.98 12.02
N GLN A 85 -5.77 -15.51 11.21
CA GLN A 85 -5.26 -16.86 11.30
C GLN A 85 -3.74 -16.79 11.46
N PRO A 86 -3.12 -17.69 12.23
CA PRO A 86 -1.68 -17.68 12.48
C PRO A 86 -0.90 -17.82 11.18
N HIS A 87 0.07 -16.93 11.02
CA HIS A 87 0.95 -16.81 9.86
C HIS A 87 0.23 -16.55 8.53
N ALA A 88 -1.06 -16.25 8.55
CA ALA A 88 -1.79 -15.76 7.40
C ALA A 88 -1.83 -14.23 7.44
N GLU A 89 -1.65 -13.63 6.27
CA GLU A 89 -1.81 -12.20 6.10
C GLU A 89 -3.30 -11.87 5.99
N THR A 90 -3.75 -10.93 6.83
CA THR A 90 -5.05 -10.31 6.76
C THR A 90 -4.88 -8.91 6.18
N VAL A 91 -5.60 -8.62 5.09
CA VAL A 91 -5.59 -7.30 4.44
C VAL A 91 -6.84 -6.53 4.83
N GLN A 92 -6.65 -5.33 5.36
CA GLN A 92 -7.71 -4.39 5.71
C GLN A 92 -7.59 -3.12 4.87
N VAL A 93 -8.59 -2.85 4.04
CA VAL A 93 -8.67 -1.57 3.29
C VAL A 93 -9.04 -0.47 4.25
N LEU A 94 -8.34 0.66 4.18
CA LEU A 94 -8.49 1.80 5.06
C LEU A 94 -9.13 3.01 4.35
N GLU A 95 -9.70 3.91 5.13
CA GLU A 95 -10.27 5.16 4.61
C GLU A 95 -9.16 6.18 4.31
N SER A 96 -8.92 6.45 3.02
CA SER A 96 -7.82 7.29 2.52
C SER A 96 -7.75 8.70 3.11
N SER A 97 -8.89 9.30 3.43
CA SER A 97 -8.98 10.67 3.97
C SER A 97 -8.22 10.80 5.29
N LYS A 98 -8.34 9.80 6.16
CA LYS A 98 -7.77 9.78 7.52
C LYS A 98 -6.28 9.48 7.51
N LEU A 99 -5.85 8.57 6.64
CA LEU A 99 -4.43 8.28 6.46
C LEU A 99 -3.68 9.48 5.88
N LYS A 100 -4.26 10.17 4.90
CA LYS A 100 -3.66 11.37 4.33
C LYS A 100 -3.33 12.43 5.40
N GLU A 101 -4.27 12.69 6.32
CA GLU A 101 -4.05 13.66 7.40
C GLU A 101 -2.92 13.24 8.33
N LEU A 102 -2.85 11.96 8.70
CA LEU A 102 -1.76 11.39 9.51
C LEU A 102 -0.40 11.56 8.81
N ILE A 103 -0.29 11.18 7.54
CA ILE A 103 0.96 11.23 6.78
C ILE A 103 1.45 12.67 6.59
N ILE A 104 0.54 13.61 6.32
CA ILE A 104 0.89 15.03 6.25
C ILE A 104 1.42 15.54 7.60
N ALA A 105 0.83 15.13 8.72
CA ALA A 105 1.28 15.54 10.05
C ALA A 105 2.65 14.95 10.43
N LYS A 106 3.02 13.80 9.86
CA LYS A 106 4.29 13.10 10.07
C LYS A 106 5.40 13.51 9.09
N THR A 107 5.07 14.34 8.10
CA THR A 107 5.99 14.88 7.10
C THR A 107 6.55 16.23 7.56
N ASP A 108 7.87 16.40 7.54
CA ASP A 108 8.54 17.64 7.92
C ASP A 108 8.51 18.72 6.81
N GLN A 109 9.18 19.86 7.05
CA GLN A 109 9.22 20.98 6.09
C GLN A 109 10.04 20.69 4.82
N ASP A 110 10.84 19.62 4.82
CA ASP A 110 11.66 19.16 3.70
C ASP A 110 11.03 17.95 2.98
N ASP A 111 9.72 17.71 3.21
CA ASP A 111 8.94 16.58 2.69
C ASP A 111 9.49 15.20 3.13
N ARG A 112 10.11 15.11 4.31
CA ARG A 112 10.61 13.86 4.88
C ARG A 112 9.69 13.35 5.95
N ILE A 113 9.39 12.06 5.90
CA ILE A 113 8.71 11.38 7.01
C ILE A 113 9.77 10.96 8.02
N THR A 114 9.70 11.55 9.21
CA THR A 114 10.71 11.38 10.26
C THR A 114 10.19 10.68 11.51
N GLU A 115 8.89 10.44 11.59
CA GLU A 115 8.21 9.90 12.76
C GLU A 115 7.57 8.54 12.45
N GLU A 116 7.54 7.68 13.47
CA GLU A 116 6.87 6.39 13.41
C GLU A 116 5.35 6.55 13.53
N ILE A 117 4.62 5.60 12.98
CA ILE A 117 3.17 5.45 13.18
C ILE A 117 2.96 4.35 14.21
N GLU A 118 2.29 4.65 15.31
CA GLU A 118 1.96 3.64 16.32
C GLU A 118 0.62 2.97 15.98
N LEU A 119 0.63 1.64 15.96
CA LEU A 119 -0.55 0.79 15.78
C LEU A 119 -0.80 0.00 17.07
N ILE A 120 -2.00 0.09 17.63
CA ILE A 120 -2.41 -0.69 18.78
C ILE A 120 -3.30 -1.84 18.31
N VAL A 121 -2.98 -3.06 18.75
CA VAL A 121 -3.74 -4.28 18.46
C VAL A 121 -4.22 -4.91 19.77
N ILE A 122 -5.50 -5.22 19.86
CA ILE A 122 -6.13 -5.82 21.03
C ILE A 122 -6.81 -7.13 20.62
N TRP A 123 -6.45 -8.23 21.25
CA TRP A 123 -7.03 -9.56 20.98
C TRP A 123 -7.02 -10.42 22.25
N GLY A 124 -8.08 -11.19 22.50
CA GLY A 124 -8.07 -12.16 23.61
C GLY A 124 -7.81 -11.59 25.01
N GLY A 125 -7.93 -10.28 25.22
CA GLY A 125 -7.55 -9.58 26.45
C GLY A 125 -6.07 -9.16 26.55
N ASN A 126 -5.28 -9.40 25.50
CA ASN A 126 -3.94 -8.87 25.29
C ASN A 126 -4.00 -7.54 24.52
N GLU A 127 -2.97 -6.72 24.70
CA GLU A 127 -2.76 -5.45 24.02
C GLU A 127 -1.29 -5.34 23.62
N GLU A 128 -1.03 -4.93 22.39
CA GLU A 128 0.31 -4.73 21.84
C GLU A 128 0.36 -3.44 21.04
N THR A 129 1.46 -2.70 21.15
CA THR A 129 1.74 -1.51 20.34
C THR A 129 2.89 -1.80 19.39
N ILE A 130 2.66 -1.61 18.10
CA ILE A 130 3.64 -1.81 17.02
C ILE A 130 4.04 -0.44 16.50
N ALA A 131 5.32 -0.13 16.54
CA ALA A 131 5.87 1.06 15.92
C ALA A 131 6.17 0.77 14.43
N LEU A 132 5.48 1.47 13.53
CA LEU A 132 5.67 1.35 12.09
C LEU A 132 6.66 2.41 11.62
N SER A 133 7.85 1.94 11.22
CA SER A 133 8.89 2.77 10.63
C SER A 133 8.62 3.02 9.15
N TYR A 134 8.96 4.21 8.67
CA TYR A 134 8.79 4.57 7.27
C TYR A 134 9.81 3.90 6.35
N HIS A 135 9.31 3.29 5.28
CA HIS A 135 10.06 2.71 4.17
C HIS A 135 9.48 3.23 2.85
N THR A 136 10.31 3.89 2.02
CA THR A 136 9.84 4.35 0.69
C THR A 136 10.13 3.29 -0.38
N THR A 137 9.16 3.04 -1.25
CA THR A 137 9.41 2.37 -2.53
C THR A 137 8.71 3.16 -3.64
N VAL A 138 9.44 3.50 -4.70
CA VAL A 138 8.84 4.04 -5.92
C VAL A 138 8.68 2.86 -6.86
N LYS A 139 7.44 2.45 -7.17
CA LYS A 139 7.19 1.41 -8.17
C LYS A 139 6.73 2.05 -9.47
N GLU A 140 7.52 1.85 -10.52
CA GLU A 140 6.99 1.81 -11.89
C GLU A 140 6.33 0.44 -12.09
N ASP A 141 5.17 0.40 -12.73
CA ASP A 141 4.43 -0.82 -12.99
C ASP A 141 5.16 -1.68 -14.05
N GLU A 142 6.22 -2.38 -13.62
CA GLU A 142 6.79 -3.61 -14.16
C GLU A 142 8.04 -4.01 -13.34
N GLY A 143 7.82 -4.54 -12.13
CA GLY A 143 8.84 -5.29 -11.37
C GLY A 143 9.39 -4.59 -10.13
N ILE A 144 9.37 -5.32 -9.02
CA ILE A 144 9.99 -4.91 -7.76
C ILE A 144 11.51 -4.97 -7.94
N THR A 145 12.19 -3.82 -8.00
CA THR A 145 13.63 -3.75 -7.81
C THR A 145 13.91 -3.43 -6.35
N TRP A 146 14.40 -4.43 -5.61
CA TRP A 146 14.95 -4.22 -4.28
C TRP A 146 16.25 -3.41 -4.42
N PHE A 147 16.30 -2.21 -3.86
CA PHE A 147 17.57 -1.54 -3.60
C PHE A 147 18.19 -2.16 -2.35
N ASP A 148 18.93 -3.26 -2.53
CA ASP A 148 19.94 -3.65 -1.55
C ASP A 148 21.04 -2.59 -1.59
N GLY A 149 21.27 -1.95 -0.45
CA GLY A 149 22.36 -0.99 -0.27
C GLY A 149 23.70 -1.62 -0.62
N LEU A 150 24.22 -1.30 -1.81
CA LEU A 150 25.64 -1.43 -2.13
C LEU A 150 26.39 -0.26 -1.49
N PHE A 151 26.61 -0.38 -0.18
CA PHE A 151 27.81 0.14 0.45
C PHE A 151 28.79 -1.04 0.58
N ASP A 152 29.71 -1.14 -0.37
CA ASP A 152 31.09 -1.59 -0.17
C ASP A 152 32.00 -0.77 -1.11
#